data_AF-A0A7J4ERL3-F1
#
_entry.id   AF-A0A7J4ERL3-F1
#
_cell.length_a   1.000
_cell.length_b   1.000
_cell.length_c   1.000
_cell.angle_alpha   90.00
_cell.angle_beta   90.00
_cell.angle_gamma   90.00
#
_symmetry.space_group_name_H-M   'P 1'
#
loop_
_entity.id
_entity.type
_entity.pdbx_description
1 polymer ?
#
loop_
_entity_poly.entity_id
_entity_poly.type
_entity_poly.pdbx_seq_one_letter_code
_entity_poly.pdbx_strand_id
1 'polypeptide(L)'
;MTEEVSSPETLTFERKYSSWRQMLEPVTEKDFKHGFYHLWSLKKHIEPLGIPYAREIDPLQHDWQLPPNWKEIFLQNFADTLKKNRAFRVFMDICVRCGACADKCHYYLGTGDPK
;
A
#
# COMPACT_ATOMS: atom_id res chain seq x y z
N MET A 1 25.97 17.93 -2.97
CA MET A 1 26.02 18.87 -4.09
C MET A 1 24.58 19.07 -4.53
N THR A 2 23.93 20.12 -4.01
CA THR A 2 22.56 20.47 -4.37
C THR A 2 22.60 21.19 -5.71
N GLU A 3 22.17 20.52 -6.78
CA GLU A 3 21.95 21.20 -8.05
C GLU A 3 20.85 22.25 -7.85
N GLU A 4 21.18 23.52 -8.09
CA GLU A 4 20.21 24.60 -8.09
C GLU A 4 19.29 24.42 -9.30
N VAL A 5 18.13 23.80 -9.06
CA VAL A 5 17.09 23.66 -10.07
C VAL A 5 16.45 25.04 -10.29
N SER A 6 16.91 25.74 -11.33
CA SER A 6 16.31 27.03 -11.73
C SER A 6 14.88 26.81 -12.23
N SER A 7 13.99 27.74 -11.88
CA SER A 7 12.59 27.68 -12.31
C SER A 7 12.51 27.99 -13.81
N PRO A 8 11.82 27.18 -14.62
CA PRO A 8 11.77 27.38 -16.06
C PRO A 8 11.01 28.66 -16.42
N GLU A 9 11.51 29.40 -17.42
CA GLU A 9 10.91 30.66 -17.91
C GLU A 9 9.51 30.47 -18.52
N THR A 10 9.17 29.25 -18.97
CA THR A 10 7.84 28.90 -19.47
C THR A 10 7.41 27.52 -18.96
N LEU A 11 6.14 27.40 -18.53
CA LEU A 11 5.53 26.13 -18.12
C LEU A 11 4.67 25.59 -19.26
N THR A 12 5.00 24.40 -19.75
CA THR A 12 4.17 23.67 -20.71
C THR A 12 3.39 22.57 -19.99
N PHE A 13 2.08 22.50 -20.22
CA PHE A 13 1.22 21.44 -19.69
C PHE A 13 1.06 20.33 -20.73
N GLU A 14 1.80 19.24 -20.55
CA GLU A 14 1.67 18.06 -21.39
C GLU A 14 0.76 17.01 -20.75
N ARG A 15 -0.10 16.39 -21.55
CA ARG A 15 -0.96 15.31 -21.05
C ARG A 15 -0.13 14.04 -20.88
N LYS A 16 0.20 13.71 -19.62
CA LYS A 16 1.01 12.53 -19.26
C LYS A 16 0.49 11.20 -19.81
N TYR A 17 -0.84 11.03 -19.88
CA TYR A 17 -1.47 9.79 -20.34
C TYR A 17 -2.27 10.03 -21.62
N SER A 18 -2.17 9.11 -22.57
CA SER A 18 -2.88 9.19 -23.86
C SER A 18 -4.36 8.81 -23.74
N SER A 19 -4.72 8.04 -22.73
CA SER A 19 -6.09 7.65 -22.42
C SER A 19 -6.25 7.45 -20.91
N TRP A 20 -7.49 7.56 -20.41
CA TRP A 20 -7.79 7.33 -18.99
C TRP A 20 -7.51 5.88 -18.55
N ARG A 21 -7.57 4.91 -19.47
CA ARG A 21 -7.32 3.49 -19.19
C ARG A 21 -5.88 3.24 -18.72
N GLN A 22 -4.92 4.03 -19.21
CA GLN A 22 -3.52 3.94 -18.77
C GLN A 22 -3.33 4.34 -17.29
N MET A 23 -4.28 5.09 -16.71
CA MET A 23 -4.24 5.39 -15.27
C MET A 23 -4.69 4.20 -14.41
N LEU A 24 -5.37 3.21 -14.99
CA LEU A 24 -5.85 2.01 -14.30
C LEU A 24 -4.91 0.81 -14.44
N GLU A 25 -3.81 0.96 -15.17
CA GLU A 25 -2.80 -0.08 -15.25
C GLU A 25 -2.19 -0.28 -13.85
N PRO A 26 -2.09 -1.53 -13.37
CA PRO A 26 -1.58 -1.81 -12.03
C PRO A 26 -0.13 -1.37 -11.95
N VAL A 27 0.20 -0.61 -10.91
CA VAL A 27 1.58 -0.18 -10.64
C VAL A 27 2.41 -1.41 -10.28
N THR A 28 3.49 -1.63 -11.02
CA THR A 28 4.43 -2.73 -10.76
C THR A 28 5.73 -2.19 -10.16
N GLU A 29 6.60 -3.09 -9.67
CA GLU A 29 7.93 -2.72 -9.16
C GLU A 29 8.76 -1.91 -10.18
N LYS A 30 8.50 -2.09 -11.48
CA LYS A 30 9.18 -1.37 -12.57
C LYS A 30 8.82 0.11 -12.62
N ASP A 31 7.67 0.48 -12.06
CA ASP A 31 7.14 1.83 -12.06
C ASP A 31 7.56 2.62 -10.81
N PHE A 32 8.26 1.96 -9.86
CA PHE A 32 8.68 2.57 -8.60
C PHE A 32 9.81 3.58 -8.85
N LYS A 33 9.45 4.86 -8.80
CA LYS A 33 10.41 5.97 -8.83
C LYS A 33 10.84 6.31 -7.41
N HIS A 34 12.12 6.61 -7.23
CA HIS A 34 12.63 7.09 -5.95
C HIS A 34 11.84 8.34 -5.50
N GLY A 35 11.33 8.31 -4.27
CA GLY A 35 10.47 9.36 -3.70
C GLY A 35 8.96 9.23 -4.00
N PHE A 36 8.52 8.26 -4.81
CA PHE A 36 7.10 8.02 -5.11
C PHE A 36 6.47 6.86 -4.33
N TYR A 37 7.26 6.15 -3.52
CA TYR A 37 6.77 5.09 -2.65
C TYR A 37 6.85 5.51 -1.18
N HIS A 38 5.91 5.02 -0.37
CA HIS A 38 5.89 5.29 1.06
C HIS A 38 6.99 4.48 1.74
N LEU A 39 7.97 5.15 2.33
CA LEU A 39 8.94 4.48 3.19
C LEU A 39 8.26 4.07 4.49
N TRP A 40 8.60 2.89 5.00
CA TRP A 40 8.27 2.56 6.38
C TRP A 40 8.95 3.54 7.33
N SER A 41 8.47 3.64 8.57
CA SER A 41 9.07 4.52 9.56
C SER A 41 10.54 4.17 9.80
N LEU A 42 11.39 5.20 9.95
CA LEU A 42 12.81 5.01 10.26
C LEU A 42 12.95 4.32 11.63
N LYS A 43 13.92 3.41 11.76
CA LYS A 43 14.15 2.64 12.99
C LYS A 43 14.29 3.53 14.23
N LYS A 44 14.98 4.67 14.11
CA LYS A 44 15.13 5.68 15.17
C LYS A 44 13.81 6.17 15.78
N HIS A 45 12.72 6.14 15.03
CA HIS A 45 11.39 6.57 15.47
C HIS A 45 10.55 5.40 16.02
N ILE A 46 10.84 4.16 15.58
CA ILE A 46 10.11 2.97 15.99
C ILE A 46 10.65 2.39 17.30
N GLU A 47 11.98 2.38 17.48
CA GLU A 47 12.60 1.82 18.69
C GLU A 47 12.05 2.42 20.00
N PRO A 48 11.86 3.75 20.12
CA PRO A 48 11.29 4.34 21.34
C PRO A 48 9.83 3.94 21.60
N LEU A 49 9.08 3.54 20.57
CA LEU A 49 7.68 3.14 20.69
C LEU A 49 7.52 1.69 21.20
N GLY A 50 8.62 0.93 21.32
CA GLY A 50 8.58 -0.46 21.79
C GLY A 50 7.78 -1.39 20.88
N ILE A 51 7.63 -1.03 19.60
CA ILE A 51 6.88 -1.84 18.63
C ILE A 51 7.68 -3.13 18.37
N PRO A 52 7.04 -4.32 18.44
CA PRO A 52 7.70 -5.56 18.10
C PRO A 52 8.20 -5.53 16.65
N TYR A 53 9.40 -6.08 16.41
CA TYR A 53 10.06 -6.07 15.09
C TYR A 53 10.36 -4.67 14.53
N ALA A 54 10.79 -3.74 15.39
CA ALA A 54 11.30 -2.43 14.99
C ALA A 54 12.56 -2.55 14.10
N ARG A 55 12.39 -2.43 12.78
CA ARG A 55 13.49 -2.49 11.80
C ARG A 55 13.27 -1.51 10.66
N GLU A 56 14.33 -1.29 9.90
CA GLU A 56 14.25 -0.57 8.63
C GLU A 56 13.72 -1.53 7.57
N ILE A 57 12.61 -1.14 6.94
CA ILE A 57 12.01 -1.88 5.83
C ILE A 57 12.13 -0.98 4.61
N ASP A 58 12.87 -1.46 3.62
CA ASP A 58 12.96 -0.83 2.32
C ASP A 58 12.00 -1.56 1.36
N PRO A 59 10.98 -0.86 0.82
CA PRO A 59 10.01 -1.44 -0.10
C PRO A 59 10.62 -2.01 -1.38
N LEU A 60 11.84 -1.59 -1.73
CA LEU A 60 12.56 -2.09 -2.90
C LEU A 60 13.29 -3.43 -2.64
N GLN A 61 13.41 -3.84 -1.39
CA GLN A 61 14.06 -5.11 -1.06
C GLN A 61 13.10 -6.26 -1.28
N HIS A 62 13.57 -7.31 -1.95
CA HIS A 62 12.78 -8.53 -2.17
C HIS A 62 12.64 -9.35 -0.88
N ASP A 63 13.64 -9.32 0.00
CA ASP A 63 13.59 -10.04 1.28
C ASP A 63 13.14 -9.09 2.40
N TRP A 64 11.94 -9.35 2.91
CA TRP A 64 11.36 -8.60 4.02
C TRP A 64 11.73 -9.20 5.38
N GLN A 65 12.61 -10.21 5.45
CA GLN A 65 13.11 -10.83 6.69
C GLN A 65 11.97 -11.25 7.63
N LEU A 66 10.85 -11.70 7.09
CA LEU A 66 9.71 -12.14 7.90
C LEU A 66 10.06 -13.43 8.64
N PRO A 67 9.51 -13.67 9.84
CA PRO A 67 9.64 -14.96 10.52
C PRO A 67 9.22 -16.10 9.59
N PRO A 68 9.85 -17.27 9.62
CA PRO A 68 9.54 -18.37 8.69
C PRO A 68 8.07 -18.82 8.74
N ASN A 69 7.40 -18.61 9.89
CA ASN A 69 5.99 -18.90 10.13
C ASN A 69 5.08 -17.64 10.13
N TRP A 70 5.50 -16.56 9.47
CA TRP A 70 4.75 -15.29 9.44
C TRP A 70 3.32 -15.46 8.94
N LYS A 71 3.11 -16.37 7.98
CA LYS A 71 1.82 -16.62 7.35
C LYS A 71 0.86 -17.26 8.36
N GLU A 72 1.34 -18.24 9.11
CA GLU A 72 0.57 -18.92 10.15
C GLU A 72 0.23 -17.96 11.28
N ILE A 73 1.19 -17.15 11.74
CA ILE A 73 0.97 -16.11 12.76
C ILE A 73 -0.13 -15.15 12.31
N PHE A 74 -0.07 -14.67 11.05
CA PHE A 74 -1.07 -13.76 10.51
C PHE A 74 -2.45 -14.43 10.45
N LEU A 75 -2.55 -15.63 9.87
CA LEU A 75 -3.82 -16.32 9.70
C LEU A 75 -4.49 -16.65 11.04
N GLN A 76 -3.72 -17.06 12.04
CA GLN A 76 -4.23 -17.32 13.39
C GLN A 76 -4.78 -16.04 14.04
N ASN A 77 -3.99 -14.97 14.06
CA ASN A 77 -4.42 -13.69 14.62
C ASN A 77 -5.63 -13.11 13.89
N PHE A 78 -5.68 -13.26 12.56
CA PHE A 78 -6.80 -12.81 11.74
C PHE A 78 -8.08 -13.59 12.07
N ALA A 79 -7.99 -14.92 12.14
CA ALA A 79 -9.12 -15.77 12.52
C ALA A 79 -9.63 -15.44 13.94
N ASP A 80 -8.74 -15.20 14.89
CA ASP A 80 -9.11 -14.83 16.25
C ASP A 80 -9.73 -13.43 16.35
N THR A 81 -9.24 -12.48 15.54
CA THR A 81 -9.83 -11.14 15.44
C THR A 81 -11.25 -11.20 14.87
N LEU A 82 -11.49 -12.02 13.84
CA LEU A 82 -12.83 -12.26 13.28
C LEU A 82 -13.80 -12.90 14.28
N LYS A 83 -13.31 -13.80 15.15
CA LYS A 83 -14.12 -14.39 16.22
C LYS A 83 -14.51 -13.37 17.29
N LYS A 84 -13.56 -12.49 17.67
CA LYS A 84 -13.75 -11.50 18.75
C LYS A 84 -14.52 -10.26 18.31
N ASN A 85 -14.38 -9.83 17.05
CA ASN A 85 -14.98 -8.60 16.54
C ASN A 85 -16.04 -8.88 15.47
N ARG A 86 -17.32 -8.85 15.89
CA ARG A 86 -18.47 -9.03 15.01
C ARG A 86 -18.53 -7.98 13.90
N ALA A 87 -18.28 -6.71 14.20
CA ALA A 87 -18.38 -5.63 13.21
C ALA A 87 -17.35 -5.83 12.09
N PHE A 88 -16.12 -6.20 12.46
CA PHE A 88 -15.07 -6.54 11.51
C PHE A 88 -15.46 -7.76 10.66
N ARG A 89 -15.97 -8.83 11.29
CA ARG A 89 -16.44 -10.01 10.56
C ARG A 89 -17.56 -9.69 9.57
N VAL A 90 -18.56 -8.92 9.97
CA VAL A 90 -19.67 -8.50 9.11
C VAL A 90 -19.16 -7.61 7.97
N PHE A 91 -18.22 -6.70 8.23
CA PHE A 91 -17.62 -5.86 7.20
C PHE A 91 -16.88 -6.68 6.12
N MET A 92 -16.23 -7.77 6.53
CA MET A 92 -15.57 -8.68 5.60
C MET A 92 -16.57 -9.54 4.79
N ASP A 93 -17.68 -9.93 5.41
CA ASP A 93 -18.70 -10.83 4.84
C ASP A 93 -19.73 -10.12 3.95
N ILE A 94 -20.02 -8.83 4.23
CA ILE A 94 -21.05 -8.06 3.51
C ILE A 94 -20.68 -7.72 2.06
N CYS A 95 -19.45 -8.01 1.63
CA CYS A 95 -19.02 -7.75 0.26
C CYS A 95 -19.68 -8.75 -0.72
N VAL A 96 -20.88 -8.42 -1.19
CA VAL A 96 -21.61 -9.17 -2.23
C VAL A 96 -21.09 -8.89 -3.65
N ARG A 97 -19.94 -8.22 -3.79
CA ARG A 97 -19.34 -7.79 -5.07
C ARG A 97 -20.30 -7.04 -6.00
N CYS A 98 -21.28 -6.33 -5.43
CA CYS A 98 -22.27 -5.58 -6.21
C CYS A 98 -21.75 -4.24 -6.76
N GLY A 99 -20.58 -3.78 -6.30
CA GLY A 99 -19.99 -2.50 -6.71
C GLY A 99 -20.67 -1.26 -6.13
N ALA A 100 -21.75 -1.38 -5.34
CA ALA A 100 -22.45 -0.24 -4.76
C ALA A 100 -21.60 0.56 -3.75
N CYS A 101 -20.58 -0.07 -3.16
CA CYS A 101 -19.63 0.54 -2.25
C CYS A 101 -18.23 0.72 -2.88
N ALA A 102 -18.10 0.59 -4.21
CA ALA A 102 -16.84 0.67 -4.94
C ALA A 102 -16.02 1.92 -4.61
N ASP A 103 -16.68 3.08 -4.51
CA ASP A 103 -16.10 4.37 -4.20
C ASP A 103 -15.45 4.46 -2.80
N LYS A 104 -15.85 3.56 -1.88
CA LYS A 104 -15.38 3.53 -0.48
C LYS A 104 -14.75 2.19 -0.09
N CYS A 105 -14.69 1.24 -1.01
CA CYS A 105 -14.27 -0.12 -0.72
C CYS A 105 -12.75 -0.23 -0.72
N HIS A 106 -12.15 -0.48 0.45
CA HIS A 106 -10.71 -0.70 0.60
C HIS A 106 -10.17 -1.81 -0.32
N TYR A 107 -10.98 -2.85 -0.57
CA TYR A 107 -10.63 -3.92 -1.50
C TYR A 107 -10.67 -3.43 -2.95
N TYR A 108 -11.77 -2.81 -3.38
CA TYR A 108 -11.92 -2.38 -4.76
C TYR A 108 -10.93 -1.29 -5.16
N LEU A 109 -10.73 -0.30 -4.30
CA LEU A 109 -9.82 0.82 -4.57
C LEU A 109 -8.35 0.37 -4.66
N GLY A 110 -7.98 -0.67 -3.90
CA GLY A 110 -6.61 -1.20 -3.89
C GLY A 110 -6.34 -2.26 -4.96
N THR A 111 -7.32 -3.13 -5.27
CA THR A 111 -7.11 -4.28 -6.17
C THR A 111 -7.86 -4.19 -7.50
N GLY A 112 -8.77 -3.23 -7.66
CA GLY A 112 -9.58 -3.07 -8.87
C GLY A 112 -10.62 -4.17 -9.10
N ASP A 113 -11.04 -4.89 -8.05
CA ASP A 113 -11.95 -6.04 -8.16
C ASP A 113 -13.46 -5.68 -8.20
N PRO A 114 -14.13 -5.78 -9.36
CA PRO A 114 -14.39 -7.10 -9.89
C PRO A 114 -13.94 -7.23 -11.34
N LYS A 115 -12.98 -8.12 -11.58
CA LYS A 115 -13.03 -8.92 -12.81
C LYS A 115 -14.06 -10.02 -12.65
#